data_AF-A0AAX4IC77-F1
#
_entry.id   AF-A0AAX4IC77-F1
#
_cell.length_a   1.000
_cell.length_b   1.000
_cell.length_c   1.000
_cell.angle_alpha   90.00
_cell.angle_beta   90.00
_cell.angle_gamma   90.00
#
_symmetry.space_group_name_H-M   'P 1'
#
loop_
_entity.id
_entity.type
_entity.pdbx_description
1 polymer ?
#
loop_
_entity_poly.entity_id
_entity_poly.type
_entity_poly.pdbx_seq_one_letter_code
_entity_poly.pdbx_strand_id
1 'polypeptide(L)'
;MVHREHKTANNDFQSHKMSCIIHLVLLLSFVSHTFAQVAGWGQCGGIAYTGPTTCATGFTCVKQSDWFYQCIPVSPVTTTTTTTTKPATTTRPSTTITSTRSAQSSLCTLYAYASVNGYDLLNNLWGQDDADSGSQCTYYYGPASSGGLSWGTTWTWNGAPNNVKSYAYANRQFTRRLLDNIKGLPTTAQWSYSKADIRANVAYDFFTHPDPNHPNYNGEYEVMIWLNKYGDIWPITESPSGMPIAQVQLAGYTWDLYFGYNGAMKVYSFLAASGPIYNFSADAMVFFNHLASNYAFPLSNQYLLIDQFGTEAFTGQDATFYVSRFQAEVIA
;
A
#
# COMPACT_ATOMS: atom_id res chain seq x y z
N MET A 1 51.77 -40.78 -5.23
CA MET A 1 51.65 -41.90 -6.19
C MET A 1 50.26 -42.48 -6.05
N VAL A 2 49.45 -42.37 -7.09
CA VAL A 2 48.06 -42.82 -7.14
C VAL A 2 48.03 -44.28 -7.63
N HIS A 3 47.39 -45.15 -6.87
CA HIS A 3 46.97 -46.52 -7.21
C HIS A 3 45.72 -46.78 -6.36
N ARG A 4 44.66 -47.45 -6.78
CA ARG A 4 44.17 -48.03 -8.03
C ARG A 4 42.74 -48.48 -7.68
N GLU A 5 41.78 -48.31 -8.57
CA GLU A 5 40.40 -48.78 -8.39
C GLU A 5 40.33 -50.31 -8.22
N HIS A 6 39.30 -50.81 -7.52
CA HIS A 6 38.70 -52.11 -7.85
C HIS A 6 37.19 -52.18 -7.52
N LYS A 7 36.51 -52.83 -8.47
CA LYS A 7 35.07 -52.98 -8.70
C LYS A 7 34.37 -54.05 -7.83
N THR A 8 33.07 -53.79 -7.60
CA THR A 8 31.85 -54.66 -7.69
C THR A 8 31.75 -56.05 -7.05
N ALA A 9 30.54 -56.33 -6.54
CA ALA A 9 29.70 -57.58 -6.61
C ALA A 9 28.93 -57.76 -5.27
N ASN A 10 27.75 -58.36 -5.10
CA ASN A 10 26.81 -59.12 -5.93
C ASN A 10 25.51 -59.39 -5.11
N ASN A 11 24.37 -59.61 -5.80
CA ASN A 11 23.36 -60.71 -5.70
C ASN A 11 22.79 -61.18 -4.33
N ASP A 12 21.68 -61.90 -4.11
CA ASP A 12 20.57 -62.58 -4.83
C ASP A 12 19.57 -62.97 -3.68
N PHE A 13 18.25 -62.86 -3.77
CA PHE A 13 17.23 -63.78 -4.35
C PHE A 13 16.74 -64.96 -3.48
N GLN A 14 15.40 -65.14 -3.49
CA GLN A 14 14.52 -66.28 -3.09
C GLN A 14 14.06 -66.37 -1.61
N SER A 15 12.77 -66.31 -1.24
CA SER A 15 11.51 -66.98 -1.66
C SER A 15 11.30 -68.37 -1.07
N HIS A 16 10.29 -68.52 -0.20
CA HIS A 16 9.50 -69.76 -0.04
C HIS A 16 8.03 -69.44 0.29
N LYS A 17 7.14 -70.10 -0.45
CA LYS A 17 5.67 -70.12 -0.33
C LYS A 17 5.25 -71.27 0.60
N MET A 18 4.15 -71.09 1.34
CA MET A 18 3.21 -72.19 1.60
C MET A 18 1.78 -71.65 1.77
N SER A 19 0.84 -72.42 1.22
CA SER A 19 -0.56 -72.11 0.99
C SER A 19 -1.44 -72.54 2.18
N CYS A 20 -2.48 -71.77 2.49
CA CYS A 20 -3.69 -72.29 3.13
C CYS A 20 -4.91 -71.49 2.67
N ILE A 21 -5.97 -72.24 2.33
CA ILE A 21 -7.26 -71.83 1.75
C ILE A 21 -8.09 -71.10 2.82
N ILE A 22 -8.96 -70.14 2.43
CA ILE A 22 -10.37 -69.96 2.90
C ILE A 22 -10.90 -68.53 2.60
N HIS A 23 -12.04 -68.51 1.90
CA HIS A 23 -13.10 -67.48 1.79
C HIS A 23 -12.87 -66.19 0.96
N LEU A 24 -13.49 -66.20 -0.22
CA LEU A 24 -13.89 -65.01 -0.98
C LEU A 24 -15.02 -64.29 -0.21
N VAL A 25 -14.68 -63.25 0.54
CA VAL A 25 -15.63 -62.27 1.06
C VAL A 25 -15.43 -60.99 0.26
N LEU A 26 -16.41 -60.65 -0.59
CA LEU A 26 -16.48 -59.35 -1.26
C LEU A 26 -16.89 -58.31 -0.20
N LEU A 27 -15.92 -57.74 0.53
CA LEU A 27 -16.16 -56.55 1.36
C LEU A 27 -16.33 -55.36 0.42
N LEU A 28 -17.59 -54.99 0.15
CA LEU A 28 -17.90 -53.61 -0.24
C LEU A 28 -17.56 -52.72 0.97
N SER A 29 -16.39 -52.10 0.91
CA SER A 29 -16.08 -50.97 1.77
C SER A 29 -17.06 -49.85 1.46
N PHE A 30 -18.05 -49.68 2.33
CA PHE A 30 -18.74 -48.40 2.45
C PHE A 30 -17.68 -47.38 2.89
N VAL A 31 -17.17 -46.60 1.93
CA VAL A 31 -16.41 -45.39 2.25
C VAL A 31 -17.41 -44.43 2.88
N SER A 32 -17.44 -44.39 4.20
CA SER A 32 -18.08 -43.32 4.95
C SER A 32 -17.45 -42.01 4.51
N HIS A 33 -18.13 -41.27 3.63
CA HIS A 33 -17.78 -39.90 3.31
C HIS A 33 -18.15 -39.05 4.52
N THR A 34 -17.21 -38.88 5.43
CA THR A 34 -17.30 -37.82 6.43
C THR A 34 -17.23 -36.50 5.67
N PHE A 35 -18.34 -35.78 5.57
CA PHE A 35 -18.32 -34.40 5.07
C PHE A 35 -17.50 -33.56 6.07
N ALA A 36 -16.23 -33.34 5.76
CA ALA A 36 -15.35 -32.51 6.58
C ALA A 36 -15.90 -31.08 6.57
N GLN A 37 -16.16 -30.49 7.73
CA GLN A 37 -16.51 -29.07 7.80
C GLN A 37 -15.28 -28.24 7.42
N VAL A 38 -15.50 -27.18 6.64
CA VAL A 38 -14.44 -26.26 6.25
C VAL A 38 -14.13 -25.36 7.45
N ALA A 39 -12.88 -25.37 7.90
CA ALA A 39 -12.41 -24.47 8.94
C ALA A 39 -12.62 -23.00 8.53
N GLY A 40 -12.62 -22.11 9.52
CA GLY A 40 -12.68 -20.67 9.25
C GLY A 40 -11.66 -20.27 8.18
N TRP A 41 -12.09 -19.42 7.26
CA TRP A 41 -11.31 -18.90 6.12
C TRP A 41 -10.96 -19.94 5.03
N GLY A 42 -11.43 -21.19 5.14
CA GLY A 42 -11.30 -22.15 4.04
C GLY A 42 -12.30 -21.91 2.90
N GLN A 43 -11.98 -22.41 1.70
CA GLN A 43 -12.91 -22.38 0.57
C GLN A 43 -14.10 -23.30 0.82
N CYS A 44 -15.31 -22.82 0.55
CA CYS A 44 -16.56 -23.55 0.76
C CYS A 44 -17.50 -23.50 -0.44
N GLY A 45 -17.03 -23.00 -1.58
CA GLY A 45 -17.82 -22.92 -2.82
C GLY A 45 -17.09 -22.18 -3.94
N GLY A 46 -17.76 -22.06 -5.08
CA GLY A 46 -17.22 -21.48 -6.31
C GLY A 46 -17.45 -22.37 -7.52
N ILE A 47 -17.42 -21.78 -8.72
CA ILE A 47 -17.45 -22.54 -9.97
C ILE A 47 -16.27 -23.54 -9.98
N ALA A 48 -16.57 -24.80 -10.33
CA ALA A 48 -15.64 -25.92 -10.38
C ALA A 48 -15.04 -26.38 -9.02
N TYR A 49 -15.48 -25.84 -7.88
CA TYR A 49 -15.09 -26.33 -6.56
C TYR A 49 -15.82 -27.64 -6.21
N THR A 50 -15.08 -28.71 -5.93
CA THR A 50 -15.62 -30.05 -5.57
C THR A 50 -15.36 -30.43 -4.10
N GLY A 51 -14.84 -29.51 -3.29
CA GLY A 51 -14.55 -29.74 -1.88
C GLY A 51 -15.77 -29.52 -0.97
N PRO A 52 -15.60 -29.61 0.36
CA PRO A 52 -16.70 -29.45 1.30
C PRO A 52 -17.26 -28.02 1.29
N THR A 53 -18.58 -27.87 1.40
CA THR A 53 -19.28 -26.57 1.30
C THR A 53 -19.85 -26.07 2.62
N THR A 54 -19.81 -26.89 3.66
CA THR A 54 -20.36 -26.55 4.98
C THR A 54 -19.24 -26.05 5.89
N CYS A 55 -19.39 -24.82 6.38
CA CYS A 55 -18.43 -24.21 7.30
C CYS A 55 -18.57 -24.77 8.72
N ALA A 56 -17.46 -24.74 9.47
CA ALA A 56 -17.46 -25.03 10.90
C ALA A 56 -18.37 -24.07 11.68
N THR A 57 -18.86 -24.51 12.84
CA THR A 57 -19.73 -23.71 13.72
C THR A 57 -19.13 -22.33 14.00
N GLY A 58 -19.94 -21.28 13.83
CA GLY A 58 -19.51 -19.89 13.98
C GLY A 58 -19.06 -19.22 12.68
N PHE A 59 -19.05 -19.95 11.55
CA PHE A 59 -18.70 -19.44 10.23
C PHE A 59 -19.82 -19.74 9.22
N THR A 60 -20.00 -18.85 8.24
CA THR A 60 -20.95 -19.03 7.13
C THR A 60 -20.21 -18.99 5.80
N CYS A 61 -20.64 -19.80 4.84
CA CYS A 61 -20.05 -19.81 3.51
C CYS A 61 -20.55 -18.60 2.72
N VAL A 62 -19.66 -17.63 2.47
CA VAL A 62 -19.98 -16.37 1.80
C VAL A 62 -19.28 -16.32 0.45
N LYS A 63 -20.02 -16.01 -0.61
CA LYS A 63 -19.50 -15.80 -1.97
C LYS A 63 -18.56 -14.61 -1.99
N GLN A 64 -17.28 -14.83 -2.33
CA GLN A 64 -16.29 -13.75 -2.56
C GLN A 64 -16.21 -13.41 -4.05
N SER A 65 -16.34 -14.41 -4.92
CA SER A 65 -16.47 -14.28 -6.38
C SER A 65 -17.25 -15.46 -6.95
N ASP A 66 -17.52 -15.47 -8.26
CA ASP A 66 -18.13 -16.63 -8.92
C ASP A 66 -17.31 -17.92 -8.74
N TRP A 67 -15.98 -17.81 -8.64
CA TRP A 67 -15.06 -18.94 -8.55
C TRP A 67 -14.65 -19.29 -7.12
N PHE A 68 -14.93 -18.44 -6.14
CA PHE A 68 -14.42 -18.61 -4.78
C PHE A 68 -15.39 -18.12 -3.71
N TYR A 69 -15.81 -19.01 -2.82
CA TYR A 69 -16.68 -18.73 -1.68
C TYR A 69 -15.91 -19.20 -0.45
N GLN A 70 -15.99 -18.47 0.66
CA GLN A 70 -15.13 -18.70 1.82
C GLN A 70 -15.94 -18.71 3.12
N CYS A 71 -15.50 -19.50 4.10
CA CYS A 71 -16.09 -19.55 5.42
C CYS A 71 -15.69 -18.33 6.26
N ILE A 72 -16.63 -17.42 6.50
CA ILE A 72 -16.40 -16.15 7.21
C ILE A 72 -17.11 -16.17 8.57
N PRO A 73 -16.53 -15.62 9.66
CA PRO A 73 -17.19 -15.55 10.96
C PRO A 73 -18.54 -14.83 10.89
N VAL A 74 -19.56 -15.34 11.59
CA VAL A 74 -20.81 -14.58 11.78
C VAL A 74 -20.66 -13.69 13.02
N SER A 75 -20.70 -12.37 12.84
CA SER A 75 -20.63 -11.41 13.95
C SER A 75 -21.91 -11.45 14.79
N PRO A 76 -21.84 -11.54 16.13
CA PRO A 76 -23.01 -11.41 16.99
C PRO A 76 -23.49 -9.95 17.04
N VAL A 77 -24.78 -9.73 16.78
CA VAL A 77 -25.42 -8.41 16.89
C VAL A 77 -25.56 -8.04 18.37
N THR A 78 -24.84 -7.02 18.83
CA THR A 78 -25.07 -6.39 20.13
C THR A 78 -25.68 -5.00 19.94
N THR A 79 -26.90 -4.83 20.44
CA THR A 79 -27.69 -3.60 20.44
C THR A 79 -27.22 -2.68 21.57
N THR A 80 -26.88 -1.40 21.31
CA THR A 80 -26.54 -0.44 22.37
C THR A 80 -27.20 0.92 22.19
N THR A 81 -27.79 1.40 23.28
CA THR A 81 -28.68 2.56 23.46
C THR A 81 -27.91 3.89 23.65
N THR A 82 -28.45 5.00 23.13
CA THR A 82 -27.92 6.37 23.19
C THR A 82 -28.20 7.12 24.51
N THR A 83 -27.26 7.95 24.98
CA THR A 83 -27.48 9.03 25.98
C THR A 83 -26.75 10.32 25.61
N THR A 84 -27.48 11.44 25.69
CA THR A 84 -27.12 12.82 25.31
C THR A 84 -26.59 13.66 26.47
N THR A 85 -25.53 14.47 26.27
CA THR A 85 -25.23 15.68 27.07
C THR A 85 -24.61 16.81 26.22
N LYS A 86 -25.06 18.03 26.49
CA LYS A 86 -24.76 19.31 25.79
C LYS A 86 -23.60 20.06 26.47
N PRO A 87 -22.71 20.73 25.73
CA PRO A 87 -21.93 21.85 26.27
C PRO A 87 -22.23 23.22 25.62
N ALA A 88 -21.78 24.28 26.31
CA ALA A 88 -22.15 25.69 26.19
C ALA A 88 -21.44 26.47 25.07
N THR A 89 -22.10 27.56 24.67
CA THR A 89 -21.80 28.44 23.53
C THR A 89 -20.77 29.53 23.89
N THR A 90 -19.67 29.62 23.15
CA THR A 90 -18.80 30.80 23.07
C THR A 90 -18.66 31.22 21.61
N THR A 91 -19.28 32.35 21.26
CA THR A 91 -19.34 32.90 19.91
C THR A 91 -18.02 33.59 19.53
N ARG A 92 -17.19 32.92 18.71
CA ARG A 92 -16.13 33.55 17.91
C ARG A 92 -16.74 34.01 16.57
N PRO A 93 -16.40 35.19 16.03
CA PRO A 93 -16.82 35.55 14.68
C PRO A 93 -16.18 34.57 13.70
N SER A 94 -16.99 33.70 13.12
CA SER A 94 -16.59 32.81 12.03
C SER A 94 -16.97 33.51 10.73
N THR A 95 -16.03 34.24 10.14
CA THR A 95 -16.11 34.57 8.72
C THR A 95 -15.83 33.31 7.91
N THR A 96 -16.83 32.43 7.84
CA THR A 96 -16.82 31.29 6.93
C THR A 96 -17.11 31.83 5.53
N ILE A 97 -16.07 32.32 4.85
CA ILE A 97 -16.09 32.44 3.40
C ILE A 97 -15.97 31.00 2.88
N THR A 98 -17.10 30.31 2.73
CA THR A 98 -17.16 29.07 1.95
C THR A 98 -16.98 29.45 0.49
N SER A 99 -15.73 29.64 0.07
CA SER A 99 -15.40 29.59 -1.35
C SER A 99 -15.58 28.15 -1.79
N THR A 100 -16.72 27.85 -2.40
CA THR A 100 -16.97 26.57 -3.07
C THR A 100 -15.99 26.48 -4.22
N ARG A 101 -14.86 25.78 -4.00
CA ARG A 101 -13.91 25.46 -5.05
C ARG A 101 -14.59 24.52 -6.03
N SER A 102 -14.94 25.02 -7.20
CA SER A 102 -15.51 24.20 -8.25
C SER A 102 -14.41 23.29 -8.81
N ALA A 103 -14.54 21.99 -8.61
CA ALA A 103 -13.70 21.03 -9.33
C ALA A 103 -13.96 21.14 -10.84
N GLN A 104 -12.90 21.08 -11.63
CA GLN A 104 -12.98 21.02 -13.10
C GLN A 104 -13.27 19.58 -13.57
N SER A 105 -12.77 18.59 -12.84
CA SER A 105 -13.08 17.18 -13.06
C SER A 105 -13.03 16.38 -11.75
N SER A 106 -13.71 15.24 -11.75
CA SER A 106 -13.69 14.25 -10.67
C SER A 106 -13.28 12.87 -11.18
N LEU A 107 -12.54 12.15 -10.34
CA LEU A 107 -11.90 10.87 -10.60
C LEU A 107 -12.30 9.93 -9.46
N CYS A 108 -13.38 9.17 -9.61
CA CYS A 108 -13.97 8.39 -8.52
C CYS A 108 -13.83 6.87 -8.66
N THR A 109 -13.46 6.36 -9.85
CA THR A 109 -13.24 4.92 -10.04
C THR A 109 -11.84 4.52 -9.63
N LEU A 110 -11.61 3.21 -9.45
CA LEU A 110 -10.36 2.59 -8.99
C LEU A 110 -9.09 3.25 -9.56
N TYR A 111 -8.96 3.29 -10.88
CA TYR A 111 -7.82 3.92 -11.59
C TYR A 111 -8.26 5.11 -12.46
N ALA A 112 -9.26 5.88 -12.01
CA ALA A 112 -9.60 7.12 -12.68
C ALA A 112 -8.37 8.03 -12.77
N TYR A 113 -8.14 8.60 -13.95
CA TYR A 113 -6.89 9.25 -14.34
C TYR A 113 -7.17 10.53 -15.12
N ALA A 114 -6.32 11.54 -14.95
CA ALA A 114 -6.26 12.72 -15.81
C ALA A 114 -4.80 13.13 -16.08
N SER A 115 -4.48 13.47 -17.33
CA SER A 115 -3.22 14.13 -17.71
C SER A 115 -3.48 15.61 -17.96
N VAL A 116 -2.91 16.49 -17.13
CA VAL A 116 -3.16 17.93 -17.17
C VAL A 116 -1.88 18.72 -16.91
N ASN A 117 -1.56 19.66 -17.80
CA ASN A 117 -0.47 20.64 -17.61
C ASN A 117 0.88 20.04 -17.18
N GLY A 118 1.25 18.88 -17.73
CA GLY A 118 2.50 18.19 -17.39
C GLY A 118 2.46 17.37 -16.10
N TYR A 119 1.25 17.06 -15.60
CA TYR A 119 1.04 16.18 -14.44
C TYR A 119 0.04 15.08 -14.78
N ASP A 120 0.23 13.91 -14.18
CA ASP A 120 -0.79 12.89 -14.08
C ASP A 120 -1.48 12.98 -12.72
N LEU A 121 -2.80 12.88 -12.66
CA LEU A 121 -3.59 12.85 -11.42
C LEU A 121 -4.38 11.54 -11.37
N LEU A 122 -4.25 10.79 -10.26
CA LEU A 122 -4.89 9.48 -10.12
C LEU A 122 -5.67 9.35 -8.81
N ASN A 123 -6.79 8.62 -8.89
CA ASN A 123 -7.55 8.20 -7.70
C ASN A 123 -6.87 7.02 -6.98
N ASN A 124 -6.41 6.03 -7.76
CA ASN A 124 -5.55 4.91 -7.35
C ASN A 124 -5.98 4.21 -6.04
N LEU A 125 -7.15 3.58 -6.09
CA LEU A 125 -7.75 2.84 -4.96
C LEU A 125 -7.26 1.38 -4.88
N TRP A 126 -5.96 1.16 -5.13
CA TRP A 126 -5.39 -0.18 -5.37
C TRP A 126 -5.65 -1.19 -4.25
N GLY A 127 -5.85 -0.72 -3.00
CA GLY A 127 -6.11 -1.55 -1.82
C GLY A 127 -7.55 -1.46 -1.33
N GLN A 128 -8.49 -0.94 -2.12
CA GLN A 128 -9.90 -0.77 -1.70
C GLN A 128 -10.56 -2.09 -1.29
N ASP A 129 -10.11 -3.21 -1.87
CA ASP A 129 -10.69 -4.53 -1.63
C ASP A 129 -10.33 -5.07 -0.23
N ASP A 130 -9.34 -4.48 0.45
CA ASP A 130 -9.05 -4.75 1.86
C ASP A 130 -10.02 -4.01 2.81
N ALA A 131 -10.78 -3.02 2.33
CA ALA A 131 -11.70 -2.27 3.17
C ALA A 131 -13.00 -3.05 3.44
N ASP A 132 -13.52 -2.93 4.67
CA ASP A 132 -14.88 -3.40 4.97
C ASP A 132 -15.93 -2.56 4.22
N SER A 133 -15.64 -1.26 4.09
CA SER A 133 -16.44 -0.30 3.34
C SER A 133 -15.66 0.98 3.11
N GLY A 134 -16.07 1.74 2.10
CA GLY A 134 -15.54 3.06 1.88
C GLY A 134 -15.75 3.53 0.46
N SER A 135 -15.31 4.76 0.20
CA SER A 135 -15.34 5.37 -1.12
C SER A 135 -14.36 6.53 -1.15
N GLN A 136 -13.85 6.82 -2.33
CA GLN A 136 -12.93 7.93 -2.54
C GLN A 136 -13.09 8.55 -3.93
N CYS A 137 -13.03 9.88 -3.97
CA CYS A 137 -13.02 10.66 -5.20
C CYS A 137 -11.89 11.69 -5.15
N THR A 138 -11.10 11.73 -6.22
CA THR A 138 -10.06 12.74 -6.44
C THR A 138 -10.57 13.83 -7.39
N TYR A 139 -10.17 15.07 -7.15
CA TYR A 139 -10.67 16.26 -7.86
C TYR A 139 -9.52 17.09 -8.38
N TYR A 140 -9.63 17.51 -9.63
CA TYR A 140 -8.76 18.53 -10.21
C TYR A 140 -9.41 19.90 -10.07
N TYR A 141 -8.70 20.88 -9.47
CA TYR A 141 -9.22 22.24 -9.28
C TYR A 141 -8.67 23.26 -10.27
N GLY A 142 -7.65 22.91 -11.06
CA GLY A 142 -7.00 23.82 -11.99
C GLY A 142 -5.50 24.00 -11.72
N PRO A 143 -4.81 24.83 -12.53
CA PRO A 143 -3.44 25.24 -12.23
C PRO A 143 -3.39 26.05 -10.92
N ALA A 144 -2.32 25.88 -10.14
CA ALA A 144 -2.09 26.69 -8.95
C ALA A 144 -1.60 28.10 -9.35
N SER A 145 -1.97 29.13 -8.58
CA SER A 145 -1.69 30.54 -8.90
C SER A 145 -0.19 30.87 -9.03
N SER A 146 0.67 30.08 -8.39
CA SER A 146 2.13 30.26 -8.38
C SER A 146 2.85 29.14 -9.15
N GLY A 147 2.16 28.46 -10.06
CA GLY A 147 2.70 27.34 -10.83
C GLY A 147 2.47 25.99 -10.16
N GLY A 148 2.34 24.95 -10.98
CA GLY A 148 1.98 23.60 -10.57
C GLY A 148 0.47 23.33 -10.63
N LEU A 149 0.04 22.32 -9.87
CA LEU A 149 -1.30 21.74 -9.86
C LEU A 149 -2.02 22.03 -8.54
N SER A 150 -3.30 22.38 -8.59
CA SER A 150 -4.19 22.29 -7.42
C SER A 150 -5.18 21.14 -7.58
N TRP A 151 -5.27 20.29 -6.57
CA TRP A 151 -6.10 19.10 -6.56
C TRP A 151 -6.47 18.71 -5.12
N GLY A 152 -7.28 17.68 -4.95
CA GLY A 152 -7.53 17.09 -3.64
C GLY A 152 -8.30 15.79 -3.76
N THR A 153 -8.52 15.11 -2.64
CA THR A 153 -9.31 13.89 -2.58
C THR A 153 -10.18 13.89 -1.33
N THR A 154 -11.41 13.38 -1.47
CA THR A 154 -12.30 13.11 -0.35
C THR A 154 -12.48 11.62 -0.20
N TRP A 155 -12.43 11.11 1.02
CA TRP A 155 -12.51 9.68 1.26
C TRP A 155 -13.12 9.33 2.61
N THR A 156 -13.68 8.13 2.64
CA THR A 156 -14.08 7.39 3.84
C THR A 156 -13.60 5.96 3.64
N TRP A 157 -12.87 5.40 4.61
CA TRP A 157 -12.39 4.02 4.58
C TRP A 157 -12.52 3.39 5.97
N ASN A 158 -13.10 2.18 6.01
CA ASN A 158 -13.26 1.37 7.21
C ASN A 158 -12.70 -0.03 6.99
N GLY A 159 -12.34 -0.73 8.05
CA GLY A 159 -11.80 -2.09 7.97
C GLY A 159 -10.31 -2.14 7.63
N ALA A 160 -9.73 -3.33 7.81
CA ALA A 160 -8.29 -3.64 7.66
C ALA A 160 -7.39 -2.47 8.09
N PRO A 161 -7.31 -2.16 9.39
CA PRO A 161 -6.70 -0.92 9.86
C PRO A 161 -5.26 -0.74 9.36
N ASN A 162 -4.49 -1.80 9.17
CA ASN A 162 -3.07 -1.67 8.80
C ASN A 162 -2.81 -1.82 7.30
N ASN A 163 -3.85 -1.84 6.48
CA ASN A 163 -3.76 -1.92 5.03
C ASN A 163 -4.06 -0.55 4.42
N VAL A 164 -3.18 -0.08 3.55
CA VAL A 164 -3.43 1.11 2.72
C VAL A 164 -4.53 0.78 1.72
N LYS A 165 -5.56 1.64 1.62
CA LYS A 165 -6.67 1.47 0.68
C LYS A 165 -6.44 2.15 -0.65
N SER A 166 -5.66 3.23 -0.64
CA SER A 166 -5.38 4.02 -1.82
C SER A 166 -4.13 4.85 -1.63
N TYR A 167 -3.47 5.19 -2.73
CA TYR A 167 -2.53 6.30 -2.79
C TYR A 167 -2.99 7.26 -3.88
N ALA A 168 -3.86 8.21 -3.55
CA ALA A 168 -4.23 9.26 -4.51
C ALA A 168 -3.09 10.26 -4.61
N TYR A 169 -2.66 10.55 -5.83
CA TYR A 169 -1.47 11.38 -6.08
C TYR A 169 -1.57 12.20 -7.35
N ALA A 170 -0.75 13.24 -7.40
CA ALA A 170 -0.29 13.87 -8.63
C ALA A 170 1.16 13.46 -8.92
N ASN A 171 1.47 13.10 -10.16
CA ASN A 171 2.79 12.73 -10.68
C ASN A 171 3.30 13.82 -11.63
N ARG A 172 4.55 14.25 -11.52
CA ARG A 172 5.16 15.10 -12.56
C ARG A 172 5.49 14.27 -13.80
N GLN A 173 5.10 14.73 -14.97
CA GLN A 173 5.54 14.16 -16.25
C GLN A 173 6.93 14.71 -16.61
N PHE A 174 7.88 13.83 -16.89
CA PHE A 174 9.23 14.17 -17.32
C PHE A 174 9.82 13.06 -18.20
N THR A 175 10.88 13.38 -18.94
CA THR A 175 11.68 12.35 -19.59
C THR A 175 12.57 11.70 -18.54
N ARG A 176 12.46 10.39 -18.34
CA ARG A 176 13.27 9.63 -17.37
C ARG A 176 14.77 9.81 -17.62
N ARG A 177 15.55 9.95 -16.55
CA ARG A 177 17.01 10.17 -16.59
C ARG A 177 17.65 9.48 -15.39
N LEU A 178 18.92 9.12 -15.52
CA LEU A 178 19.73 8.66 -14.39
C LEU A 178 19.80 9.76 -13.33
N LEU A 179 19.73 9.36 -12.06
CA LEU A 179 19.79 10.29 -10.94
C LEU A 179 21.12 11.09 -10.92
N ASP A 180 22.23 10.49 -11.34
CA ASP A 180 23.52 11.20 -11.45
C ASP A 180 23.55 12.31 -12.51
N ASN A 181 22.60 12.30 -13.45
CA ASN A 181 22.45 13.29 -14.51
C ASN A 181 21.38 14.35 -14.18
N ILE A 182 20.70 14.25 -13.05
CA ILE A 182 19.73 15.24 -12.58
C ILE A 182 20.49 16.34 -11.83
N LYS A 183 20.44 17.57 -12.35
CA LYS A 183 21.08 18.74 -11.74
C LYS A 183 20.27 19.36 -10.61
N GLY A 184 18.98 19.04 -10.55
CA GLY A 184 18.09 19.44 -9.48
C GLY A 184 16.73 18.79 -9.62
N LEU A 185 16.10 18.52 -8.49
CA LEU A 185 14.75 17.99 -8.38
C LEU A 185 13.91 18.92 -7.49
N PRO A 186 13.77 20.22 -7.86
CA PRO A 186 13.04 21.17 -7.03
C PRO A 186 11.56 20.79 -6.99
N THR A 187 11.01 20.82 -5.78
CA THR A 187 9.62 20.48 -5.52
C THR A 187 9.00 21.41 -4.48
N THR A 188 7.70 21.61 -4.58
CA THR A 188 6.88 22.38 -3.64
C THR A 188 5.54 21.68 -3.45
N ALA A 189 5.20 21.39 -2.20
CA ALA A 189 3.87 20.93 -1.80
C ALA A 189 3.29 21.85 -0.72
N GLN A 190 2.08 22.32 -0.97
CA GLN A 190 1.25 23.06 -0.02
C GLN A 190 -0.07 22.31 0.13
N TRP A 191 -0.34 21.83 1.32
CA TRP A 191 -1.45 20.90 1.55
C TRP A 191 -2.11 21.08 2.92
N SER A 192 -3.29 20.51 3.06
CA SER A 192 -4.05 20.46 4.31
C SER A 192 -4.95 19.22 4.34
N TYR A 193 -5.20 18.70 5.53
CA TYR A 193 -6.31 17.79 5.79
C TYR A 193 -7.42 18.51 6.55
N SER A 194 -8.69 18.18 6.25
CA SER A 194 -9.85 18.75 6.97
C SER A 194 -9.98 18.25 8.41
N LYS A 195 -9.31 17.15 8.76
CA LYS A 195 -9.45 16.41 10.01
C LYS A 195 -8.10 15.82 10.45
N ALA A 196 -7.98 15.53 11.75
CA ALA A 196 -6.78 14.91 12.33
C ALA A 196 -7.06 13.52 12.92
N ASP A 197 -8.32 13.19 13.19
CA ASP A 197 -8.82 11.90 13.66
C ASP A 197 -8.98 10.89 12.50
N ILE A 198 -7.88 10.70 11.76
CA ILE A 198 -7.78 9.79 10.63
C ILE A 198 -6.50 8.97 10.74
N ARG A 199 -6.39 7.89 9.96
CA ARG A 199 -5.15 7.14 9.76
C ARG A 199 -4.75 7.24 8.30
N ALA A 200 -3.77 8.09 8.03
CA ALA A 200 -3.28 8.39 6.69
C ALA A 200 -1.90 9.06 6.77
N ASN A 201 -1.09 8.96 5.72
CA ASN A 201 0.12 9.76 5.58
C ASN A 201 -0.08 10.89 4.57
N VAL A 202 0.90 11.78 4.47
CA VAL A 202 1.07 12.68 3.33
C VAL A 202 2.50 12.56 2.86
N ALA A 203 2.71 12.07 1.64
CA ALA A 203 4.01 11.60 1.21
C ALA A 203 4.31 11.92 -0.25
N TYR A 204 5.56 12.27 -0.50
CA TYR A 204 6.18 12.05 -1.80
C TYR A 204 6.50 10.57 -1.96
N ASP A 205 6.45 10.10 -3.21
CA ASP A 205 6.80 8.75 -3.61
C ASP A 205 7.59 8.77 -4.92
N PHE A 206 8.77 8.15 -4.89
CA PHE A 206 9.71 8.07 -6.00
C PHE A 206 10.10 6.61 -6.22
N PHE A 207 9.91 6.09 -7.43
CA PHE A 207 10.50 4.81 -7.84
C PHE A 207 11.72 5.02 -8.71
N THR A 208 12.70 4.15 -8.53
CA THR A 208 13.91 4.14 -9.34
C THR A 208 14.25 2.72 -9.78
N HIS A 209 14.81 2.60 -10.98
CA HIS A 209 15.19 1.30 -11.53
C HIS A 209 16.34 1.44 -12.56
N PRO A 210 17.18 0.40 -12.77
CA PRO A 210 18.21 0.42 -13.82
C PRO A 210 17.67 0.41 -15.25
N ASP A 211 16.54 -0.25 -15.48
CA ASP A 211 15.83 -0.21 -16.78
C ASP A 211 14.95 1.05 -16.87
N PRO A 212 15.24 1.99 -17.79
CA PRO A 212 14.43 3.18 -18.00
C PRO A 212 13.06 2.88 -18.60
N ASN A 213 12.73 1.65 -18.97
CA ASN A 213 11.41 1.22 -19.46
C ASN A 213 10.60 0.44 -18.41
N HIS A 214 11.12 0.30 -17.20
CA HIS A 214 10.41 -0.36 -16.10
C HIS A 214 9.05 0.31 -15.82
N PRO A 215 7.98 -0.45 -15.53
CA PRO A 215 6.65 0.11 -15.28
C PRO A 215 6.59 1.00 -14.03
N ASN A 216 5.54 1.83 -13.94
CA ASN A 216 5.38 2.85 -12.89
C ASN A 216 4.74 2.36 -11.57
N TYR A 217 4.50 1.06 -11.41
CA TYR A 217 3.83 0.54 -10.21
C TYR A 217 4.79 -0.02 -9.15
N ASN A 218 6.09 -0.09 -9.44
CA ASN A 218 7.16 -0.42 -8.50
C ASN A 218 8.54 -0.01 -9.07
N GLY A 219 9.62 -0.30 -8.35
CA GLY A 219 11.00 -0.13 -8.79
C GLY A 219 11.95 -1.12 -8.13
N GLU A 220 13.25 -0.94 -8.34
CA GLU A 220 14.27 -1.61 -7.51
C GLU A 220 14.33 -0.92 -6.14
N TYR A 221 14.23 0.41 -6.16
CA TYR A 221 14.10 1.23 -4.96
C TYR A 221 12.85 2.09 -5.01
N GLU A 222 12.24 2.24 -3.84
CA GLU A 222 11.25 3.26 -3.51
C GLU A 222 11.87 4.20 -2.49
N VAL A 223 11.72 5.51 -2.71
CA VAL A 223 12.13 6.54 -1.77
C VAL A 223 10.90 7.39 -1.47
N MET A 224 10.46 7.38 -0.22
CA MET A 224 9.32 8.18 0.21
C MET A 224 9.76 9.32 1.14
N ILE A 225 9.09 10.46 1.05
CA ILE A 225 9.28 11.59 1.98
C ILE A 225 7.92 11.91 2.60
N TRP A 226 7.70 11.45 3.82
CA TRP A 226 6.45 11.62 4.56
C TRP A 226 6.47 12.95 5.31
N LEU A 227 5.73 13.92 4.78
CA LEU A 227 5.57 15.25 5.39
C LEU A 227 4.73 15.22 6.67
N ASN A 228 3.89 14.19 6.82
CA ASN A 228 3.15 13.94 8.04
C ASN A 228 2.63 12.50 8.10
N LYS A 229 2.26 12.05 9.31
CA LYS A 229 1.37 10.92 9.53
C LYS A 229 0.25 11.30 10.49
N TYR A 230 -0.93 10.74 10.27
CA TYR A 230 -2.07 10.83 11.17
C TYR A 230 -2.32 9.44 11.78
N GLY A 231 -2.52 9.43 13.10
CA GLY A 231 -2.70 8.21 13.89
C GLY A 231 -1.49 7.26 13.88
N ASP A 232 -1.75 6.05 14.35
CA ASP A 232 -0.74 5.01 14.56
C ASP A 232 -0.53 4.20 13.27
N ILE A 233 0.08 4.86 12.29
CA ILE A 233 0.64 4.25 11.08
C ILE A 233 2.14 4.47 11.07
N TRP A 234 2.86 3.64 10.32
CA TRP A 234 4.32 3.63 10.26
C TRP A 234 4.80 3.34 8.83
N PRO A 235 5.94 3.90 8.41
CA PRO A 235 6.61 3.47 7.19
C PRO A 235 7.05 2.00 7.25
N ILE A 236 7.32 1.42 6.08
CA ILE A 236 7.92 0.09 5.96
C ILE A 236 9.29 0.10 6.65
N THR A 237 9.54 -0.91 7.50
CA THR A 237 10.80 -1.01 8.23
C THR A 237 11.15 -2.46 8.56
N GLU A 238 12.42 -2.81 8.39
CA GLU A 238 12.99 -4.08 8.88
C GLU A 238 13.45 -3.97 10.34
N SER A 239 13.37 -2.78 10.94
CA SER A 239 13.73 -2.55 12.34
C SER A 239 12.82 -3.36 13.26
N PRO A 240 13.34 -4.36 14.01
CA PRO A 240 12.51 -5.19 14.87
C PRO A 240 11.83 -4.41 16.01
N SER A 241 12.40 -3.26 16.37
CA SER A 241 11.85 -2.34 17.37
C SER A 241 10.94 -1.27 16.78
N GLY A 242 10.78 -1.21 15.46
CA GLY A 242 10.06 -0.15 14.76
C GLY A 242 10.75 1.23 14.83
N MET A 243 12.00 1.29 15.31
CA MET A 243 12.77 2.53 15.40
C MET A 243 13.39 2.92 14.05
N PRO A 244 13.56 4.22 13.75
CA PRO A 244 14.28 4.64 12.56
C PRO A 244 15.73 4.17 12.60
N ILE A 245 16.29 3.89 11.42
CA ILE A 245 17.70 3.50 11.25
C ILE A 245 18.66 4.69 11.47
N ALA A 246 18.16 5.91 11.32
CA ALA A 246 18.88 7.15 11.62
C ALA A 246 17.92 8.31 11.78
N GLN A 247 18.35 9.37 12.47
CA GLN A 247 17.73 10.68 12.40
C GLN A 247 18.67 11.63 11.66
N VAL A 248 18.16 12.30 10.62
CA VAL A 248 18.98 13.07 9.67
C VAL A 248 18.42 14.48 9.47
N GLN A 249 19.28 15.46 9.19
CA GLN A 249 18.86 16.82 8.87
C GLN A 249 19.08 17.09 7.38
N LEU A 250 17.99 17.27 6.64
CA LEU A 250 17.99 17.49 5.19
C LEU A 250 16.97 18.57 4.83
N ALA A 251 17.34 19.45 3.89
CA ALA A 251 16.49 20.56 3.43
C ALA A 251 15.95 21.48 4.56
N GLY A 252 16.66 21.57 5.69
CA GLY A 252 16.23 22.38 6.84
C GLY A 252 15.23 21.70 7.78
N TYR A 253 14.95 20.40 7.58
CA TYR A 253 14.05 19.61 8.42
C TYR A 253 14.79 18.42 9.03
N THR A 254 14.27 17.92 10.15
CA THR A 254 14.72 16.67 10.77
C THR A 254 13.82 15.53 10.35
N TRP A 255 14.43 14.43 9.91
CA TRP A 255 13.75 13.24 9.40
C TRP A 255 14.18 12.01 10.18
N ASP A 256 13.21 11.21 10.60
CA ASP A 256 13.41 9.83 11.03
C ASP A 256 13.44 8.96 9.76
N LEU A 257 14.62 8.41 9.44
CA LEU A 257 14.83 7.57 8.27
C LEU A 257 14.54 6.11 8.61
N TYR A 258 13.67 5.50 7.83
CA TYR A 258 13.31 4.08 7.88
C TYR A 258 13.80 3.36 6.63
N PHE A 259 14.02 2.05 6.77
CA PHE A 259 14.37 1.18 5.65
C PHE A 259 13.71 -0.19 5.80
N GLY A 260 13.12 -0.69 4.72
CA GLY A 260 12.74 -2.09 4.64
C GLY A 260 12.40 -2.56 3.23
N TYR A 261 11.67 -3.68 3.12
CA TYR A 261 11.35 -4.30 1.85
C TYR A 261 9.84 -4.38 1.60
N ASN A 262 9.44 -4.08 0.36
CA ASN A 262 8.12 -4.38 -0.17
C ASN A 262 8.27 -5.40 -1.30
N GLY A 263 8.13 -6.68 -0.97
CA GLY A 263 8.56 -7.75 -1.87
C GLY A 263 10.06 -7.65 -2.17
N ALA A 264 10.43 -7.50 -3.44
CA ALA A 264 11.82 -7.33 -3.85
C ALA A 264 12.30 -5.87 -3.82
N MET A 265 11.39 -4.91 -3.67
CA MET A 265 11.70 -3.48 -3.70
C MET A 265 12.29 -3.02 -2.37
N LYS A 266 13.38 -2.27 -2.42
CA LYS A 266 14.03 -1.64 -1.27
C LYS A 266 13.39 -0.28 -1.00
N VAL A 267 12.79 -0.09 0.17
CA VAL A 267 12.03 1.10 0.52
C VAL A 267 12.79 1.92 1.56
N TYR A 268 13.15 3.16 1.21
CA TYR A 268 13.60 4.16 2.18
C TYR A 268 12.49 5.16 2.43
N SER A 269 12.17 5.45 3.69
CA SER A 269 11.13 6.44 4.03
C SER A 269 11.69 7.46 5.01
N PHE A 270 11.68 8.73 4.61
CA PHE A 270 12.02 9.87 5.46
C PHE A 270 10.73 10.41 6.07
N LEU A 271 10.51 10.14 7.34
CA LEU A 271 9.35 10.65 8.08
C LEU A 271 9.75 11.93 8.82
N ALA A 272 8.98 13.01 8.67
CA ALA A 272 9.19 14.22 9.46
C ALA A 272 9.19 13.90 10.96
N ALA A 273 10.30 14.19 11.65
CA ALA A 273 10.48 13.85 13.07
C ALA A 273 9.62 14.73 14.00
N SER A 274 9.15 15.88 13.50
CA SER A 274 8.29 16.79 14.25
C SER A 274 7.20 17.42 13.39
N GLY A 275 5.95 17.16 13.82
CA GLY A 275 4.74 17.79 13.29
C GLY A 275 4.45 17.55 11.80
N PRO A 276 3.30 18.05 11.33
CA PRO A 276 3.02 18.14 9.91
C PRO A 276 3.82 19.27 9.25
N ILE A 277 4.48 18.97 8.12
CA ILE A 277 5.08 19.98 7.24
C ILE A 277 4.06 20.36 6.14
N TYR A 278 3.16 21.30 6.45
CA TYR A 278 2.10 21.72 5.51
C TYR A 278 2.60 22.46 4.27
N ASN A 279 3.75 23.13 4.38
CA ASN A 279 4.37 23.89 3.31
C ASN A 279 5.81 23.41 3.18
N PHE A 280 6.04 22.52 2.23
CA PHE A 280 7.35 21.96 1.95
C PHE A 280 7.87 22.50 0.62
N SER A 281 9.12 22.94 0.60
CA SER A 281 9.83 23.34 -0.62
C SER A 281 11.30 22.97 -0.47
N ALA A 282 11.82 22.17 -1.38
CA ALA A 282 13.19 21.69 -1.34
C ALA A 282 13.66 21.23 -2.73
N ASP A 283 14.96 20.99 -2.88
CA ASP A 283 15.47 20.12 -3.93
C ASP A 283 15.50 18.68 -3.39
N ALA A 284 14.68 17.79 -3.95
CA ALA A 284 14.57 16.41 -3.48
C ALA A 284 15.83 15.57 -3.77
N MET A 285 16.77 16.04 -4.61
CA MET A 285 18.07 15.36 -4.79
C MET A 285 18.88 15.26 -3.50
N VAL A 286 18.64 16.13 -2.50
CA VAL A 286 19.35 16.02 -1.21
C VAL A 286 19.09 14.70 -0.50
N PHE A 287 17.92 14.08 -0.69
CA PHE A 287 17.57 12.79 -0.10
C PHE A 287 18.31 11.66 -0.82
N PHE A 288 18.31 11.65 -2.16
CA PHE A 288 19.06 10.67 -2.95
C PHE A 288 20.57 10.77 -2.71
N ASN A 289 21.12 11.98 -2.63
CA ASN A 289 22.54 12.19 -2.33
C ASN A 289 22.92 11.71 -0.92
N HIS A 290 22.02 11.89 0.06
CA HIS A 290 22.21 11.35 1.39
C HIS A 290 22.23 9.81 1.36
N LEU A 291 21.30 9.18 0.66
CA LEU A 291 21.27 7.72 0.49
C LEU A 291 22.52 7.19 -0.23
N ALA A 292 22.99 7.89 -1.25
CA ALA A 292 24.20 7.52 -1.97
C ALA A 292 25.44 7.56 -1.08
N SER A 293 25.55 8.61 -0.27
CA SER A 293 26.72 8.85 0.58
C SER A 293 26.79 7.92 1.80
N ASN A 294 25.64 7.49 2.33
CA ASN A 294 25.57 6.79 3.62
C ASN A 294 25.05 5.34 3.51
N TYR A 295 24.35 5.00 2.43
CA TYR A 295 23.63 3.73 2.28
C TYR A 295 23.88 3.05 0.93
N ALA A 296 24.95 3.44 0.22
CA ALA A 296 25.37 2.85 -1.05
C ALA A 296 24.27 2.83 -2.14
N PHE A 297 23.36 3.82 -2.12
CA PHE A 297 22.35 3.97 -3.16
C PHE A 297 23.03 4.31 -4.52
N PRO A 298 22.80 3.53 -5.60
CA PRO A 298 23.60 3.63 -6.82
C PRO A 298 23.07 4.67 -7.81
N LEU A 299 23.30 5.97 -7.56
CA LEU A 299 22.78 7.07 -8.41
C LEU A 299 23.07 6.93 -9.90
N SER A 300 24.25 6.42 -10.27
CA SER A 300 24.67 6.25 -11.67
C SER A 300 24.05 5.05 -12.39
N ASN A 301 23.28 4.23 -11.67
CA ASN A 301 22.61 3.05 -12.22
C ASN A 301 21.09 3.07 -11.97
N GLN A 302 20.54 4.19 -11.53
CA GLN A 302 19.12 4.29 -11.19
C GLN A 302 18.49 5.45 -11.98
N TYR A 303 17.55 5.11 -12.86
CA TYR A 303 16.68 6.08 -13.49
C TYR A 303 15.59 6.49 -12.51
N LEU A 304 15.32 7.78 -12.41
CA LEU A 304 14.08 8.26 -11.77
C LEU A 304 12.91 7.89 -12.68
N LEU A 305 11.97 7.08 -12.19
CA LEU A 305 10.82 6.60 -12.96
C LEU A 305 9.58 7.48 -12.77
N ILE A 306 9.31 7.89 -11.52
CA ILE A 306 8.15 8.68 -11.10
C ILE A 306 8.56 9.75 -10.06
N ASP A 307 7.76 10.79 -9.96
CA ASP A 307 7.85 11.87 -8.96
C ASP A 307 6.42 12.21 -8.53
N GLN A 308 5.94 11.51 -7.51
CA GLN A 308 4.57 11.56 -7.04
C GLN A 308 4.47 12.29 -5.70
N PHE A 309 3.35 12.99 -5.51
CA PHE A 309 2.96 13.55 -4.22
C PHE A 309 1.48 13.28 -3.96
N GLY A 310 1.17 12.76 -2.77
CA GLY A 310 -0.17 12.27 -2.46
C GLY A 310 -0.39 11.92 -1.00
N THR A 311 -1.42 11.09 -0.78
CA THR A 311 -1.80 10.59 0.55
C THR A 311 -2.18 9.13 0.49
N GLU A 312 -1.58 8.32 1.37
CA GLU A 312 -2.00 6.94 1.60
C GLU A 312 -3.05 6.90 2.70
N ALA A 313 -4.26 6.44 2.36
CA ALA A 313 -5.38 6.37 3.29
C ALA A 313 -5.51 4.95 3.88
N PHE A 314 -5.62 4.84 5.21
CA PHE A 314 -5.84 3.56 5.89
C PHE A 314 -7.30 3.45 6.37
N THR A 315 -7.70 4.34 7.29
CA THR A 315 -9.04 4.39 7.89
C THR A 315 -9.42 5.82 8.29
N GLY A 316 -10.69 6.18 8.21
CA GLY A 316 -11.19 7.52 8.52
C GLY A 316 -12.54 7.81 7.86
N GLN A 317 -13.23 8.86 8.32
CA GLN A 317 -14.56 9.24 7.82
C GLN A 317 -14.62 10.71 7.38
N ASP A 318 -15.22 10.96 6.22
CA ASP A 318 -15.42 12.27 5.59
C ASP A 318 -14.13 13.12 5.61
N ALA A 319 -13.02 12.49 5.27
CA ALA A 319 -11.72 13.12 5.23
C ALA A 319 -11.57 13.87 3.91
N THR A 320 -10.93 15.04 3.93
CA THR A 320 -10.58 15.79 2.73
C THR A 320 -9.11 16.15 2.80
N PHE A 321 -8.34 15.59 1.87
CA PHE A 321 -6.98 16.02 1.59
C PHE A 321 -7.03 17.06 0.47
N TYR A 322 -6.45 18.22 0.70
CA TYR A 322 -6.40 19.30 -0.28
C TYR A 322 -4.98 19.75 -0.52
N VAL A 323 -4.62 19.90 -1.79
CA VAL A 323 -3.33 20.40 -2.25
C VAL A 323 -3.58 21.72 -2.99
N SER A 324 -3.21 22.84 -2.36
CA SER A 324 -3.28 24.15 -3.03
C SER A 324 -2.25 24.31 -4.11
N ARG A 325 -1.12 23.61 -3.95
CA ARG A 325 -0.01 23.63 -4.91
C ARG A 325 0.82 22.38 -4.77
N PHE A 326 0.92 21.61 -5.84
CA PHE A 326 2.02 20.67 -6.06
C PHE A 326 2.76 21.11 -7.32
N GLN A 327 4.05 21.36 -7.19
CA GLN A 327 4.92 21.69 -8.30
C GLN A 327 6.21 20.89 -8.17
N ALA A 328 6.63 20.25 -9.25
CA ALA A 328 7.92 19.57 -9.30
C ALA A 328 8.53 19.69 -10.69
N GLU A 329 9.87 19.64 -10.77
CA GLU A 329 10.61 19.63 -12.02
C GLU A 329 11.81 18.69 -11.92
N VAL A 330 12.15 18.02 -13.03
CA VAL A 330 13.36 17.21 -13.16
C VAL A 330 14.35 17.97 -14.04
N ILE A 331 15.32 18.64 -13.42
CA ILE A 331 16.26 19.52 -14.12
C ILE A 331 17.43 18.72 -14.67
N ALA A 332 17.71 18.96 -15.95
CA ALA A 332 18.73 18.29 -16.73
C ALA A 332 20.11 18.95 -16.71
#